data_AF-A0AAW1X453-F1
#
_entry.id   AF-A0AAW1X453-F1
#
_cell.length_a   1.000
_cell.length_b   1.000
_cell.length_c   1.000
_cell.angle_alpha   90.00
_cell.angle_beta   90.00
_cell.angle_gamma   90.00
#
_symmetry.space_group_name_H-M   'P 1'
#
loop_
_entity.id
_entity.type
_entity.pdbx_description
1 polymer ?
#
loop_
_entity_poly.entity_id
_entity_poly.type
_entity_poly.pdbx_seq_one_letter_code
_entity_poly.pdbx_strand_id
1 'polypeptide(L)'
;MRPGPIDAYLFSLIDEDAKSIDPGNFERHWGIFTFDGIPKYQLNLGTTNSGSVVAAKGVHYLERKWCVMRPSASLDDPQVALSVSYACGLADCTSLGFGTSCGNLDARGNISYAFNSYYQRNNQLDVACKFPNLSMITKTNPSVGSCRFEIMMEPYYGGAGSERRLGNLQRPLSLVAVLILFSLTVV
;
A
#
# COMPACT_ATOMS: atom_id res chain seq x y z
N MET A 1 30.01 11.74 -29.89
CA MET A 1 29.87 11.99 -28.43
C MET A 1 30.66 13.24 -28.09
N ARG A 2 30.18 14.07 -27.16
CA ARG A 2 30.84 15.33 -26.78
C ARG A 2 32.17 15.03 -26.05
N PRO A 3 33.31 15.62 -26.43
CA PRO A 3 34.55 15.52 -25.68
C PRO A 3 34.49 16.31 -24.36
N GLY A 4 35.07 15.76 -23.30
CA GLY A 4 35.17 16.40 -21.98
C GLY A 4 34.19 15.85 -20.93
N PRO A 5 34.22 16.38 -19.70
CA PRO A 5 33.31 15.97 -18.63
C PRO A 5 31.84 16.16 -19.02
N ILE A 6 30.99 15.23 -18.60
CA ILE A 6 29.53 15.29 -18.78
C ILE A 6 28.90 15.42 -17.41
N ASP A 7 28.13 16.49 -17.21
CA ASP A 7 27.24 16.63 -16.08
C ASP A 7 25.91 15.96 -16.42
N ALA A 8 25.47 15.02 -15.59
CA ALA A 8 24.20 14.31 -15.74
C ALA A 8 23.34 14.53 -14.50
N TYR A 9 22.05 14.79 -14.71
CA TYR A 9 21.06 14.97 -13.66
C TYR A 9 20.03 13.86 -13.74
N LEU A 10 19.68 13.29 -12.59
CA LEU A 10 18.59 12.32 -12.49
C LEU A 10 17.29 13.08 -12.24
N PHE A 11 16.30 12.90 -13.12
CA PHE A 11 14.99 13.54 -12.96
C PHE A 11 14.18 12.93 -11.81
N SER A 12 14.09 11.59 -11.76
CA SER A 12 13.35 10.89 -10.71
C SER A 12 13.99 9.56 -10.39
N LEU A 13 14.10 9.26 -9.09
CA LEU A 13 14.69 8.03 -8.58
C LEU A 13 13.62 6.93 -8.46
N ILE A 14 12.47 7.26 -7.88
CA ILE A 14 11.36 6.34 -7.59
C ILE A 14 10.11 6.78 -8.35
N ASP A 15 9.22 5.84 -8.65
CA ASP A 15 7.88 6.18 -9.10
C ASP A 15 7.15 6.94 -7.98
N GLU A 16 6.68 8.15 -8.30
CA GLU A 16 6.10 9.09 -7.35
C GLU A 16 4.58 8.98 -7.37
N ASP A 17 4.09 8.20 -6.43
CA ASP A 17 2.71 7.77 -6.30
C ASP A 17 1.73 8.94 -5.97
N ALA A 18 2.24 10.08 -5.49
CA ALA A 18 1.49 11.31 -5.21
C ALA A 18 1.75 12.48 -6.19
N LYS A 19 2.50 12.28 -7.28
CA LYS A 19 2.75 13.34 -8.28
C LYS A 19 1.46 13.67 -9.06
N SER A 20 1.31 14.90 -9.55
CA SER A 20 0.19 15.25 -10.43
C SER A 20 0.26 14.44 -11.73
N ILE A 21 -0.91 14.06 -12.25
CA ILE A 21 -1.09 13.38 -13.54
C ILE A 21 -1.66 14.31 -14.62
N ASP A 22 -1.77 15.61 -14.37
CA ASP A 22 -2.32 16.58 -15.35
C ASP A 22 -1.59 16.55 -16.71
N PRO A 23 -0.25 16.41 -16.77
CA PRO A 23 0.45 16.22 -18.05
C PRO A 23 0.19 14.85 -18.70
N GLY A 24 -0.22 13.85 -17.92
CA GLY A 24 -0.57 12.51 -18.38
C GLY A 24 -0.33 11.41 -17.33
N ASN A 25 -0.92 10.25 -17.58
CA ASN A 25 -0.84 9.07 -16.69
C ASN A 25 0.59 8.57 -16.43
N PHE A 26 1.54 8.89 -17.32
CA PHE A 26 2.93 8.42 -17.24
C PHE A 26 3.77 9.20 -16.22
N GLU A 27 3.33 10.37 -15.76
CA GLU A 27 4.13 11.27 -14.91
C GLU A 27 4.61 10.62 -13.62
N ARG A 28 3.82 9.73 -13.03
CA ARG A 28 4.18 9.00 -11.81
C ARG A 28 5.22 7.90 -12.02
N HIS A 29 5.54 7.56 -13.27
CA HIS A 29 6.24 6.32 -13.65
C HIS A 29 7.64 6.53 -14.25
N TRP A 30 8.24 7.70 -14.05
CA TRP A 30 9.60 8.03 -14.55
C TRP A 30 10.74 7.48 -13.69
N GLY A 31 10.45 6.91 -12.53
CA GLY A 31 11.46 6.39 -11.62
C GLY A 31 12.26 5.24 -12.23
N ILE A 32 13.54 5.14 -11.85
CA ILE A 32 14.36 3.96 -12.12
C ILE A 32 14.03 2.80 -11.17
N PHE A 33 13.40 3.12 -10.04
CA PHE A 33 12.75 2.20 -9.12
C PHE A 33 11.23 2.44 -9.12
N THR A 34 10.48 1.40 -8.79
CA THR A 34 9.08 1.54 -8.35
C THR A 34 8.99 2.25 -6.99
N PHE A 35 7.78 2.58 -6.53
CA PHE A 35 7.56 3.31 -5.28
C PHE A 35 8.17 2.62 -4.05
N ASP A 36 8.27 1.29 -4.07
CA ASP A 36 8.81 0.45 -2.99
C ASP A 36 10.31 0.14 -3.16
N GLY A 37 10.98 0.80 -4.11
CA GLY A 37 12.42 0.65 -4.32
C GLY A 37 12.81 -0.62 -5.08
N ILE A 38 11.88 -1.28 -5.78
CA ILE A 38 12.23 -2.38 -6.70
C ILE A 38 12.74 -1.80 -8.03
N PRO A 39 13.91 -2.23 -8.54
CA PRO A 39 14.45 -1.79 -9.84
C PRO A 39 13.53 -2.08 -11.01
N LYS A 40 13.37 -1.11 -11.93
CA LYS A 40 12.59 -1.27 -13.17
C LYS A 40 13.44 -1.61 -14.38
N TYR A 41 14.69 -1.16 -14.40
CA TYR A 41 15.59 -1.27 -15.55
C TYR A 41 16.90 -1.95 -15.17
N GLN A 42 17.51 -2.64 -16.14
CA GLN A 42 18.88 -3.12 -16.02
C GLN A 42 19.84 -1.93 -16.17
N LEU A 43 20.06 -1.20 -15.07
CA LEU A 43 20.92 -0.03 -15.02
C LEU A 43 22.12 -0.30 -14.11
N ASN A 44 23.34 -0.19 -14.63
CA ASN A 44 24.56 -0.23 -13.83
C ASN A 44 25.14 1.18 -13.65
N LEU A 45 25.28 1.62 -12.40
CA LEU A 45 25.87 2.92 -12.04
C LEU A 45 27.38 2.83 -11.72
N GLY A 46 28.02 1.70 -12.02
CA GLY A 46 29.44 1.44 -11.71
C GLY A 46 29.72 1.11 -10.24
N THR A 47 28.67 0.96 -9.44
CA THR A 47 28.77 0.72 -7.99
C THR A 47 28.69 -0.76 -7.62
N THR A 48 28.27 -1.63 -8.55
CA THR A 48 28.06 -3.06 -8.30
C THR A 48 28.62 -3.92 -9.43
N ASN A 49 29.10 -5.10 -9.08
CA ASN A 49 29.53 -6.12 -10.04
C ASN A 49 28.34 -6.91 -10.64
N SER A 50 27.11 -6.65 -10.16
CA SER A 50 25.89 -7.34 -10.60
C SER A 50 25.34 -6.85 -11.93
N GLY A 51 25.86 -5.75 -12.48
CA GLY A 51 25.33 -5.17 -13.72
C GLY A 51 23.98 -4.47 -13.57
N SER A 52 23.46 -4.33 -12.35
CA SER A 52 22.18 -3.68 -12.06
C SER A 52 22.17 -3.02 -10.68
N VAL A 53 21.36 -1.97 -10.54
CA VAL A 53 21.01 -1.36 -9.25
C VAL A 53 20.28 -2.38 -8.36
N VAL A 54 20.48 -2.25 -7.04
CA VAL A 54 19.93 -3.19 -6.05
C VAL A 54 18.63 -2.64 -5.44
N ALA A 55 17.72 -3.53 -5.08
CA ALA A 55 16.47 -3.14 -4.43
C ALA A 55 16.69 -2.52 -3.04
N ALA A 56 15.77 -1.65 -2.63
CA ALA A 56 15.75 -1.10 -1.28
C ALA A 56 15.62 -2.23 -0.23
N LYS A 57 16.24 -2.01 0.95
CA LYS A 57 16.21 -2.94 2.08
C LYS A 57 15.34 -2.37 3.20
N GLY A 58 14.73 -3.25 3.99
CA GLY A 58 13.90 -2.83 5.13
C GLY A 58 12.55 -2.24 4.73
N VAL A 59 12.04 -2.60 3.55
CA VAL A 59 10.70 -2.19 3.10
C VAL A 59 9.66 -3.04 3.82
N HIS A 60 8.86 -2.41 4.66
CA HIS A 60 7.73 -3.03 5.34
C HIS A 60 6.47 -2.81 4.51
N TYR A 61 5.74 -3.88 4.23
CA TYR A 61 4.50 -3.86 3.45
C TYR A 61 3.30 -4.10 4.36
N LEU A 62 2.14 -3.62 3.92
CA LEU A 62 0.88 -4.06 4.49
C LEU A 62 0.66 -5.58 4.26
N GLU A 63 -0.39 -6.14 4.86
CA GLU A 63 -0.67 -7.57 4.74
C GLU A 63 -0.87 -7.99 3.27
N ARG A 64 -0.56 -9.26 2.96
CA ARG A 64 -0.76 -9.84 1.63
C ARG A 64 -2.23 -10.18 1.37
N LYS A 65 -3.03 -9.13 1.20
CA LYS A 65 -4.46 -9.20 0.86
C LYS A 65 -4.82 -8.06 -0.09
N TRP A 66 -5.78 -8.33 -0.96
CA TRP A 66 -6.21 -7.43 -2.03
C TRP A 66 -7.73 -7.26 -1.99
N CYS A 67 -8.21 -6.08 -2.39
CA CYS A 67 -9.62 -5.87 -2.65
C CYS A 67 -9.90 -6.09 -4.14
N VAL A 68 -10.80 -7.02 -4.47
CA VAL A 68 -11.11 -7.39 -5.85
C VAL A 68 -12.61 -7.40 -6.10
N MET A 69 -13.03 -7.38 -7.36
CA MET A 69 -14.43 -7.61 -7.71
C MET A 69 -14.84 -9.03 -7.30
N ARG A 70 -15.96 -9.18 -6.59
CA ARG A 70 -16.52 -10.49 -6.23
C ARG A 70 -16.77 -11.32 -7.48
N PRO A 71 -16.45 -12.62 -7.50
CA PRO A 71 -16.79 -13.49 -8.61
C PRO A 71 -18.30 -13.54 -8.91
N SER A 72 -19.14 -13.39 -7.89
CA SER A 72 -20.60 -13.39 -8.01
C SER A 72 -21.20 -12.04 -8.43
N ALA A 73 -20.42 -10.95 -8.47
CA ALA A 73 -20.92 -9.64 -8.85
C ALA A 73 -21.18 -9.58 -10.37
N SER A 74 -22.29 -8.95 -10.75
CA SER A 74 -22.62 -8.67 -12.15
C SER A 74 -21.79 -7.50 -12.67
N LEU A 75 -21.33 -7.58 -13.92
CA LEU A 75 -20.71 -6.44 -14.61
C LEU A 75 -21.75 -5.36 -14.94
N ASP A 76 -23.04 -5.74 -15.04
CA ASP A 76 -24.15 -4.85 -15.36
C ASP A 76 -24.78 -4.20 -14.10
N ASP A 77 -24.20 -4.43 -12.91
CA ASP A 77 -24.68 -3.78 -11.69
C ASP A 77 -24.49 -2.25 -11.84
N PRO A 78 -25.54 -1.44 -11.62
CA PRO A 78 -25.50 0.00 -11.83
C PRO A 78 -24.48 0.73 -10.94
N GLN A 79 -24.01 0.09 -9.87
CA GLN A 79 -22.98 0.65 -8.98
C GLN A 79 -21.55 0.44 -9.50
N VAL A 80 -21.31 -0.38 -10.54
CA VAL A 80 -19.96 -0.68 -11.03
C VAL A 80 -19.23 0.59 -11.47
N ALA A 81 -19.85 1.36 -12.36
CA ALA A 81 -19.21 2.57 -12.91
C ALA A 81 -18.91 3.62 -11.83
N LEU A 82 -19.86 3.86 -10.92
CA LEU A 82 -19.69 4.79 -9.79
C LEU A 82 -18.60 4.32 -8.83
N SER A 83 -18.56 3.02 -8.52
CA SER A 83 -17.56 2.42 -7.62
C SER A 83 -16.15 2.52 -8.19
N VAL A 84 -15.98 2.21 -9.48
CA VAL A 84 -14.67 2.34 -10.16
C VAL A 84 -14.24 3.81 -10.23
N SER A 85 -15.15 4.72 -10.58
CA SER A 85 -14.86 6.15 -10.66
C SER A 85 -14.45 6.71 -9.29
N TYR A 86 -15.16 6.34 -8.22
CA TYR A 86 -14.82 6.72 -6.85
C TYR A 86 -13.44 6.19 -6.44
N ALA A 87 -13.18 4.91 -6.69
CA ALA A 87 -11.91 4.28 -6.37
C ALA A 87 -10.74 4.98 -7.09
N CYS A 88 -10.85 5.18 -8.40
CA CYS A 88 -9.80 5.82 -9.20
C CYS A 88 -9.66 7.33 -8.94
N GLY A 89 -10.72 8.02 -8.50
CA GLY A 89 -10.65 9.43 -8.12
C GLY A 89 -9.89 9.67 -6.81
N LEU A 90 -9.76 8.63 -5.96
CA LEU A 90 -9.09 8.69 -4.66
C LEU A 90 -7.85 7.79 -4.57
N ALA A 91 -7.42 7.22 -5.70
CA ALA A 91 -6.31 6.29 -5.77
C ALA A 91 -5.53 6.44 -7.08
N ASP A 92 -4.65 5.49 -7.38
CA ASP A 92 -3.87 5.49 -8.62
C ASP A 92 -4.35 4.39 -9.58
N CYS A 93 -5.06 4.79 -10.64
CA CYS A 93 -5.48 3.92 -11.72
C CYS A 93 -4.72 4.17 -13.03
N THR A 94 -3.61 4.92 -13.00
CA THR A 94 -2.87 5.30 -14.22
C THR A 94 -2.35 4.09 -15.01
N SER A 95 -2.07 2.99 -14.31
CA SER A 95 -1.64 1.72 -14.90
C SER A 95 -2.73 0.95 -15.65
N LEU A 96 -3.98 1.45 -15.69
CA LEU A 96 -5.05 0.87 -16.52
C LEU A 96 -5.14 1.50 -17.91
N GLY A 97 -4.34 2.53 -18.19
CA GLY A 97 -4.33 3.20 -19.48
C GLY A 97 -3.86 2.29 -20.63
N PHE A 98 -4.23 2.64 -21.86
CA PHE A 98 -3.74 1.92 -23.04
C PHE A 98 -2.19 1.92 -23.09
N GLY A 99 -1.59 0.77 -23.38
CA GLY A 99 -0.13 0.61 -23.47
C GLY A 99 0.62 0.58 -22.13
N THR A 100 -0.09 0.60 -21.00
CA THR A 100 0.51 0.52 -19.67
C THR A 100 0.58 -0.91 -19.14
N SER A 101 1.20 -1.13 -17.98
CA SER A 101 1.45 -2.45 -17.38
C SER A 101 0.18 -3.28 -17.13
N CYS A 102 -0.96 -2.63 -16.87
CA CYS A 102 -2.26 -3.27 -16.65
C CYS A 102 -3.31 -2.90 -17.72
N GLY A 103 -2.90 -2.34 -18.87
CA GLY A 103 -3.83 -1.93 -19.94
C GLY A 103 -4.54 -3.07 -20.68
N ASN A 104 -4.14 -4.33 -20.44
CA ASN A 104 -4.69 -5.53 -21.10
C ASN A 104 -5.54 -6.41 -20.16
N LEU A 105 -5.94 -5.91 -18.99
CA LEU A 105 -6.86 -6.63 -18.10
C LEU A 105 -8.26 -6.71 -18.74
N ASP A 106 -8.99 -7.78 -18.43
CA ASP A 106 -10.42 -7.86 -18.74
C ASP A 106 -11.23 -6.90 -17.83
N ALA A 107 -12.54 -6.79 -18.07
CA ALA A 107 -13.40 -5.89 -17.31
C ALA A 107 -13.34 -6.14 -15.79
N ARG A 108 -13.33 -7.41 -15.37
CA ARG A 108 -13.26 -7.78 -13.94
C ARG A 108 -11.91 -7.45 -13.34
N GLY A 109 -10.82 -7.66 -14.08
CA GLY A 109 -9.47 -7.28 -13.72
C GLY A 109 -9.34 -5.77 -13.54
N ASN A 110 -9.84 -4.98 -14.49
CA ASN A 110 -9.84 -3.51 -14.40
C ASN A 110 -10.57 -3.01 -13.13
N ILE A 111 -11.77 -3.54 -12.86
CA ILE A 111 -12.54 -3.19 -11.65
C ILE A 111 -11.77 -3.60 -10.38
N SER A 112 -11.19 -4.80 -10.39
CA SER A 112 -10.42 -5.31 -9.26
C SER A 112 -9.18 -4.45 -9.01
N TYR A 113 -8.50 -3.98 -10.06
CA TYR A 113 -7.32 -3.13 -9.93
C TYR A 113 -7.68 -1.79 -9.29
N ALA A 114 -8.78 -1.16 -9.75
CA ALA A 114 -9.29 0.08 -9.16
C ALA A 114 -9.61 -0.09 -7.67
N PHE A 115 -10.35 -1.15 -7.32
CA PHE A 115 -10.70 -1.47 -5.94
C PHE A 115 -9.47 -1.72 -5.08
N ASN A 116 -8.48 -2.45 -5.59
CA ASN A 116 -7.25 -2.71 -4.86
C ASN A 116 -6.44 -1.42 -4.67
N SER A 117 -6.26 -0.61 -5.71
CA SER A 117 -5.53 0.66 -5.61
C SER A 117 -6.08 1.55 -4.49
N TYR A 118 -7.42 1.71 -4.46
CA TYR A 118 -8.09 2.44 -3.38
C TYR A 118 -7.92 1.77 -2.02
N TYR A 119 -8.10 0.46 -1.92
CA TYR A 119 -7.94 -0.29 -0.68
C TYR A 119 -6.54 -0.14 -0.07
N GLN A 120 -5.50 -0.22 -0.90
CA GLN A 120 -4.12 -0.12 -0.45
C GLN A 120 -3.73 1.31 -0.08
N ARG A 121 -4.19 2.31 -0.86
CA ARG A 121 -4.06 3.74 -0.52
C ARG A 121 -4.68 4.10 0.83
N ASN A 122 -5.71 3.36 1.24
CA ASN A 122 -6.42 3.55 2.50
C ASN A 122 -5.99 2.53 3.57
N ASN A 123 -4.71 2.14 3.58
CA ASN A 123 -4.10 1.30 4.62
C ASN A 123 -4.84 -0.02 4.89
N GLN A 124 -5.46 -0.59 3.84
CA GLN A 124 -6.22 -1.83 3.94
C GLN A 124 -7.35 -1.82 4.97
N LEU A 125 -7.88 -0.64 5.31
CA LEU A 125 -9.04 -0.51 6.20
C LEU A 125 -10.21 -1.33 5.66
N ASP A 126 -10.90 -2.07 6.52
CA ASP A 126 -12.03 -2.93 6.10
C ASP A 126 -13.11 -2.15 5.35
N VAL A 127 -13.31 -0.87 5.71
CA VAL A 127 -14.25 0.03 5.02
C VAL A 127 -13.82 0.39 3.61
N ALA A 128 -12.52 0.38 3.31
CA ALA A 128 -12.00 0.72 1.99
C ALA A 128 -12.22 -0.38 0.94
N CYS A 129 -12.62 -1.58 1.36
CA CYS A 129 -13.08 -2.64 0.46
C CYS A 129 -14.60 -2.87 0.58
N LYS A 130 -15.38 -1.84 0.91
CA LYS A 130 -16.85 -1.90 0.97
C LYS A 130 -17.50 -1.21 -0.23
N PHE A 131 -17.24 -1.72 -1.42
CA PHE A 131 -18.11 -1.48 -2.59
C PHE A 131 -19.27 -2.48 -2.50
N PRO A 132 -20.49 -2.05 -2.09
CA PRO A 132 -21.57 -2.95 -1.71
C PRO A 132 -21.92 -3.92 -2.84
N ASN A 133 -22.05 -5.21 -2.52
CA ASN A 133 -22.30 -6.31 -3.46
C ASN A 133 -21.25 -6.52 -4.57
N LEU A 134 -20.27 -5.62 -4.71
CA LEU A 134 -19.29 -5.65 -5.80
C LEU A 134 -17.92 -6.16 -5.39
N SER A 135 -17.49 -5.96 -4.15
CA SER A 135 -16.09 -6.14 -3.74
C SER A 135 -15.87 -7.13 -2.60
N MET A 136 -14.74 -7.81 -2.61
CA MET A 136 -14.31 -8.71 -1.53
C MET A 136 -12.80 -8.64 -1.32
N ILE A 137 -12.38 -8.96 -0.10
CA ILE A 137 -10.98 -9.17 0.21
C ILE A 137 -10.59 -10.59 -0.20
N THR A 138 -9.43 -10.73 -0.84
CA THR A 138 -8.82 -12.01 -1.18
C THR A 138 -7.37 -12.07 -0.70
N LYS A 139 -6.89 -13.26 -0.35
CA LYS A 139 -5.47 -13.55 -0.10
C LYS A 139 -4.76 -14.16 -1.31
N THR A 140 -5.51 -14.43 -2.38
CA THR A 140 -4.96 -14.90 -3.65
C THR A 140 -4.49 -13.70 -4.46
N ASN A 141 -3.23 -13.69 -4.86
CA ASN A 141 -2.65 -12.61 -5.65
C ASN A 141 -3.34 -12.51 -7.03
N PRO A 142 -4.02 -11.39 -7.35
CA PRO A 142 -4.73 -11.22 -8.62
C PRO A 142 -3.84 -10.69 -9.76
N SER A 143 -2.53 -10.50 -9.53
CA SER A 143 -1.58 -10.03 -10.55
C SER A 143 -1.50 -10.99 -11.75
N VAL A 144 -1.41 -10.45 -12.96
CA VAL A 144 -1.31 -11.23 -14.21
C VAL A 144 -0.27 -10.63 -15.15
N GLY A 145 0.62 -11.48 -15.67
CA GLY A 145 1.69 -11.04 -16.57
C GLY A 145 2.54 -9.92 -15.96
N SER A 146 2.63 -8.79 -16.67
CA SER A 146 3.32 -7.57 -16.21
C SER A 146 2.49 -6.71 -15.26
N CYS A 147 1.19 -6.96 -15.14
CA CYS A 147 0.29 -6.20 -14.28
C CYS A 147 0.41 -6.66 -12.83
N ARG A 148 1.00 -5.81 -11.99
CA ARG A 148 1.13 -6.06 -10.55
C ARG A 148 0.01 -5.35 -9.81
N PHE A 149 -0.75 -6.11 -9.03
CA PHE A 149 -1.65 -5.55 -8.03
C PHE A 149 -0.83 -5.29 -6.78
N GLU A 150 -0.54 -4.01 -6.55
CA GLU A 150 0.38 -3.59 -5.51
C GLU A 150 -0.18 -3.87 -4.11
N ILE A 151 0.75 -4.03 -3.17
CA ILE A 151 0.51 -3.92 -1.73
C ILE A 151 1.31 -2.70 -1.31
N MET A 152 0.65 -1.72 -0.70
CA MET A 152 1.32 -0.50 -0.29
C MET A 152 2.28 -0.78 0.88
N MET A 153 3.29 0.08 1.00
CA MET A 153 4.19 0.07 2.15
C MET A 153 3.41 0.38 3.42
N GLU A 154 3.79 -0.26 4.53
CA GLU A 154 3.24 0.08 5.84
C GLU A 154 3.61 1.53 6.19
N PRO A 155 2.65 2.39 6.55
CA PRO A 155 2.94 3.75 6.95
C PRO A 155 3.85 3.76 8.19
N TYR A 156 5.00 4.40 8.06
CA TYR A 156 5.95 4.53 9.17
C TYR A 156 5.44 5.58 10.16
N TYR A 157 4.82 5.15 11.25
CA TYR A 157 4.45 6.01 12.39
C TYR A 157 5.63 6.17 13.37
N GLY A 158 6.82 6.51 12.86
CA GLY A 158 7.99 6.77 13.70
C GLY A 158 7.89 8.13 14.38
N GLY A 159 7.12 8.22 15.48
CA GLY A 159 7.02 9.45 16.26
C GLY A 159 6.15 9.43 17.52
N ALA A 160 5.38 8.36 17.80
CA ALA A 160 4.46 8.34 18.95
C ALA A 160 4.50 7.04 19.77
N GLY A 161 5.65 6.38 19.84
CA GLY A 161 5.80 5.12 20.55
C GLY A 161 7.23 4.82 20.96
N SER A 162 7.90 5.77 21.62
CA SER A 162 9.02 5.38 22.48
C SER A 162 8.46 4.42 23.52
N GLU A 163 8.99 3.20 23.50
CA GLU A 163 8.78 2.15 24.49
C GLU A 163 8.90 2.72 25.91
N ARG A 164 7.78 3.09 26.52
CA ARG A 164 7.70 3.02 27.98
C ARG A 164 7.63 1.53 28.29
N ARG A 165 8.81 0.93 28.50
CA ARG A 165 8.95 -0.25 29.37
C ARG A 165 8.26 0.11 30.69
N LEU A 166 6.97 -0.22 30.82
CA LEU A 166 6.31 -0.22 32.10
C LEU A 166 6.93 -1.38 32.86
N GLY A 167 7.96 -1.04 33.64
CA GLY A 167 8.63 -1.97 34.52
C GLY A 167 7.58 -2.72 35.33
N ASN A 168 7.71 -4.04 35.31
CA ASN A 168 7.04 -4.97 36.21
C ASN A 168 7.14 -4.44 37.64
N LEU A 169 6.11 -3.76 38.13
CA LEU A 169 5.98 -3.48 39.55
C LEU A 169 5.32 -4.70 40.18
N GLN A 170 6.16 -5.63 40.62
CA GLN A 170 5.74 -6.72 41.50
C GLN A 170 4.97 -6.13 42.68
N ARG A 171 3.72 -6.58 42.83
CA ARG A 171 2.85 -6.35 43.98
C ARG A 171 3.58 -6.62 45.30
N PRO A 172 3.34 -5.83 46.36
CA PRO A 172 3.18 -6.36 47.69
C PRO A 172 1.69 -6.54 47.99
N LEU A 173 1.31 -7.76 48.35
CA LEU A 173 0.11 -8.03 49.14
C LEU A 173 0.19 -7.21 50.43
N SER A 174 -0.82 -6.38 50.72
CA SER A 174 -1.39 -6.12 52.06
C SER A 174 -2.09 -4.76 52.06
N LEU A 175 -3.34 -4.76 52.55
CA LEU A 175 -4.06 -3.65 53.23
C LEU A 175 -5.58 -3.60 52.96
N VAL A 176 -6.19 -4.63 52.36
CA VAL A 176 -7.67 -4.70 52.25
C VAL A 176 -8.33 -5.49 53.41
N ALA A 177 -7.54 -6.10 54.30
CA ALA A 177 -8.07 -6.94 55.40
C ALA A 177 -8.33 -6.20 56.74
N VAL A 178 -8.30 -4.85 56.78
CA VAL A 178 -8.47 -4.10 58.06
C VAL A 178 -9.80 -3.37 58.16
N LEU A 179 -10.60 -3.27 57.09
CA LEU A 179 -11.88 -2.54 57.13
C LEU A 179 -13.11 -3.41 57.42
N ILE A 180 -12.97 -4.74 57.53
CA ILE A 180 -14.10 -5.66 57.81
C ILE A 180 -14.17 -6.09 59.29
N LEU A 181 -13.17 -5.77 60.11
CA LEU A 181 -13.15 -6.10 61.54
C LEU A 181 -13.62 -4.97 62.49
N PHE A 182 -13.97 -3.79 61.96
CA PHE A 182 -14.50 -2.67 62.76
C PHE A 182 -16.02 -2.50 62.74
N SER A 183 -16.75 -3.35 62.01
CA SER A 183 -18.22 -3.32 61.91
C SER A 183 -18.93 -4.40 62.75
N LEU A 184 -18.24 -5.06 63.69
CA LEU A 184 -18.81 -6.12 64.55
C LEU A 184 -18.68 -5.88 66.06
N THR A 185 -18.35 -4.66 66.52
CA THR A 185 -18.29 -4.35 67.96
C THR A 185 -19.01 -3.06 68.40
N VAL A 186 -19.80 -2.40 67.55
CA VAL A 186 -20.68 -1.31 68.01
C VAL A 186 -22.04 -1.39 67.28
N VAL A 187 -23.08 -1.60 68.11
CA VAL A 187 -24.52 -1.82 67.86
C VAL A 187 -24.92 -3.27 67.57
#